data_AF-A0A8S4G427-F1
#
_entry.id   AF-A0A8S4G427-F1
#
_cell.length_a   1.000
_cell.length_b   1.000
_cell.length_c   1.000
_cell.angle_alpha   90.00
_cell.angle_beta   90.00
_cell.angle_gamma   90.00
#
_symmetry.space_group_name_H-M   'P 1'
#
loop_
_entity.id
_entity.type
_entity.pdbx_description
1 polymer ?
#
loop_
_entity_poly.entity_id
_entity_poly.type
_entity_poly.pdbx_seq_one_letter_code
_entity_poly.pdbx_strand_id
1 'polypeptide(L)'
;MQSCAVRVALPPRYNTRVVYTCEVSAEGPRFAVVKQTKNLTVAVALHQDPVIQGAPGSAQPGEQLQLNCSTAPAAPPASLLWYIDGQPEKVLDWLTMTESWLYHTEVSPPNEFGLRASWRTLRFRVPSANARSQVSLRCEATQPTRPPYSRASDATVVIDRSPHLSMFTASVWNNSAHAGKVDTALNETCRLVTGCLKPTPTDKLYLLAGIAPPAVRRQAAAAKERWKQLNDLRNPLYGHVPVQQRLKSRRSFVTTEPLTNETAQEFRLSRWRADTSHLRQFVQPAKELPAGGGEEWSVWKTLNRLRAGVARTKDNLRRWDMLPANASTLCRCGSLQTTSHLIECPNAPKCSQGDLMKANDLAIRVAKHWRKLA
;
A
#
# COMPACT_ATOMS: atom_id res chain seq x y z
N MET A 1 65.57 -10.83 -34.20
CA MET A 1 65.03 -11.71 -33.13
C MET A 1 64.57 -13.00 -33.80
N GLN A 2 65.22 -14.13 -33.54
CA GLN A 2 64.76 -15.42 -34.03
C GLN A 2 63.59 -15.87 -33.13
N SER A 3 62.37 -15.96 -33.67
CA SER A 3 61.21 -16.49 -32.95
C SER A 3 60.93 -17.91 -33.40
N CYS A 4 61.02 -18.88 -32.50
CA CYS A 4 60.57 -20.25 -32.72
C CYS A 4 59.12 -20.38 -32.26
N ALA A 5 58.23 -20.86 -33.12
CA ALA A 5 56.82 -21.09 -32.81
C ALA A 5 56.50 -22.58 -32.93
N VAL A 6 56.04 -23.19 -31.83
CA VAL A 6 55.59 -24.59 -31.82
C VAL A 6 54.07 -24.60 -31.93
N ARG A 7 53.54 -25.24 -32.99
CA ARG A 7 52.10 -25.49 -33.12
C ARG A 7 51.74 -26.79 -32.42
N VAL A 8 50.84 -26.69 -31.47
CA VAL A 8 50.36 -27.82 -30.67
C VAL A 8 48.98 -28.23 -31.17
N ALA A 9 48.83 -29.47 -31.62
CA ALA A 9 47.52 -30.05 -31.92
C ALA A 9 46.87 -30.53 -30.61
N LEU A 10 45.60 -30.16 -30.41
CA LEU A 10 44.86 -30.61 -29.24
C LEU A 10 44.54 -32.12 -29.35
N PRO A 11 44.70 -32.88 -28.26
CA PRO A 11 44.33 -34.28 -28.24
C PRO A 11 42.81 -34.48 -28.44
N PRO A 12 42.39 -35.61 -29.03
CA PRO A 12 40.98 -35.88 -29.36
C PRO A 12 40.09 -36.16 -28.14
N ARG A 13 40.66 -36.34 -26.94
CA ARG A 13 39.91 -36.62 -25.71
C ARG A 13 40.05 -35.47 -24.71
N TYR A 14 38.95 -35.12 -24.08
CA TYR A 14 38.88 -34.13 -22.99
C TYR A 14 39.67 -34.63 -21.76
N ASN A 15 40.28 -33.72 -20.99
CA ASN A 15 41.03 -34.01 -19.75
C ASN A 15 42.34 -34.82 -19.91
N THR A 16 42.90 -34.91 -21.12
CA THR A 16 44.25 -35.46 -21.30
C THR A 16 45.30 -34.49 -20.78
N ARG A 17 46.17 -35.00 -19.91
CA ARG A 17 47.39 -34.31 -19.50
C ARG A 17 48.49 -34.61 -20.51
N VAL A 18 48.95 -33.58 -21.20
CA VAL A 18 50.04 -33.67 -22.18
C VAL A 18 51.29 -33.05 -21.57
N VAL A 19 52.44 -33.64 -21.86
CA VAL A 19 53.74 -33.18 -21.38
C VAL A 19 54.53 -32.68 -22.57
N TYR A 20 54.88 -31.40 -22.58
CA TYR A 20 55.73 -30.80 -23.61
C TYR A 20 57.12 -30.60 -23.05
N THR A 21 58.12 -31.11 -23.76
CA THR A 21 59.53 -30.89 -23.44
C THR A 21 60.16 -30.07 -24.56
N CYS A 22 60.68 -28.90 -24.21
CA CYS A 22 61.54 -28.12 -25.09
C CYS A 22 62.98 -28.62 -24.88
N GLU A 23 63.65 -28.97 -25.97
CA GLU A 23 65.05 -29.42 -25.96
C GLU A 23 65.84 -28.58 -26.95
N VAL A 24 66.95 -28.01 -26.50
CA VAL A 24 67.89 -27.23 -27.31
C VAL A 24 69.25 -27.89 -27.23
N SER A 25 69.83 -28.22 -28.38
CA SER A 25 71.17 -28.82 -28.50
C SER A 25 72.13 -27.87 -29.20
N ALA A 26 73.37 -27.81 -28.71
CA ALA A 26 74.47 -27.10 -29.36
C ALA A 26 75.24 -28.04 -30.33
N GLU A 27 75.75 -27.49 -31.42
CA GLU A 27 76.59 -28.20 -32.41
C GLU A 27 78.05 -28.30 -31.92
N GLY A 28 78.84 -29.22 -32.50
CA GLY A 28 80.17 -29.60 -31.98
C GLY A 28 81.17 -28.44 -31.79
N PRO A 29 82.22 -28.61 -30.96
CA PRO A 29 82.69 -29.84 -30.31
C PRO A 29 82.08 -30.11 -28.92
N ARG A 30 81.22 -29.21 -28.41
CA ARG A 30 80.54 -29.37 -27.12
C ARG A 30 79.03 -29.55 -27.32
N PHE A 31 78.59 -30.79 -27.30
CA PHE A 31 77.18 -31.18 -27.42
C PHE A 31 76.42 -30.94 -26.09
N ALA A 32 76.23 -29.69 -25.71
CA ALA A 32 75.41 -29.34 -24.56
C ALA A 32 73.91 -29.45 -24.92
N VAL A 33 73.12 -30.08 -24.06
CA VAL A 33 71.67 -30.24 -24.22
C VAL A 33 70.96 -29.65 -23.00
N VAL A 34 70.05 -28.70 -23.23
CA VAL A 34 69.19 -28.13 -22.19
C VAL A 34 67.75 -28.56 -22.47
N LYS A 35 67.09 -29.14 -21.46
CA LYS A 35 65.68 -29.56 -21.55
C LYS A 35 64.83 -28.86 -20.51
N GLN A 36 63.64 -28.44 -20.89
CA GLN A 36 62.62 -27.95 -19.97
C GLN A 36 61.27 -28.60 -20.28
N THR A 37 60.65 -29.19 -19.26
CA THR A 37 59.37 -29.90 -19.38
C THR A 37 58.24 -29.15 -18.69
N LYS A 38 57.08 -29.04 -19.35
CA LYS A 38 55.86 -28.44 -18.82
C LYS A 38 54.64 -29.31 -19.12
N ASN A 39 53.70 -29.33 -18.17
CA ASN A 39 52.44 -30.04 -18.32
C ASN A 39 51.37 -29.09 -18.87
N LEU A 40 50.67 -29.51 -19.91
CA LEU A 40 49.47 -28.89 -20.46
C LEU A 40 48.28 -29.78 -20.13
N THR A 41 47.25 -29.22 -19.50
CA THR A 41 45.97 -29.92 -19.29
C THR A 41 44.90 -29.21 -20.09
N VAL A 42 44.16 -29.95 -20.92
CA VAL A 42 43.03 -29.39 -21.67
C VAL A 42 41.85 -29.23 -20.73
N ALA A 43 41.44 -27.98 -20.50
CA ALA A 43 40.28 -27.66 -19.67
C ALA A 43 38.97 -27.85 -20.44
N VAL A 44 37.95 -28.34 -19.75
CA VAL A 44 36.55 -28.27 -20.17
C VAL A 44 35.95 -27.06 -19.48
N ALA A 45 35.74 -26.00 -20.26
CA ALA A 45 35.22 -24.73 -19.77
C ALA A 45 33.74 -24.84 -19.39
N LEU A 46 33.28 -24.02 -18.45
CA LEU A 46 31.87 -23.87 -18.15
C LEU A 46 31.11 -23.40 -19.39
N HIS A 47 30.14 -24.21 -19.83
CA HIS A 47 29.34 -23.94 -21.02
C HIS A 47 28.05 -23.15 -20.69
N GLN A 48 27.61 -23.17 -19.43
CA GLN A 48 26.45 -22.44 -18.92
C GLN A 48 26.84 -21.60 -17.70
N ASP A 49 26.10 -20.54 -17.46
CA ASP A 49 26.21 -19.73 -16.26
C ASP A 49 25.74 -20.52 -15.03
N PRO A 50 26.26 -20.24 -13.83
CA PRO A 50 25.86 -20.97 -12.63
C PRO A 50 24.38 -20.72 -12.29
N VAL A 51 23.68 -21.69 -11.73
CA VAL A 51 22.25 -21.58 -11.42
C VAL A 51 22.06 -21.22 -9.95
N ILE A 52 21.39 -20.09 -9.70
CA ILE A 52 20.97 -19.68 -8.35
C ILE A 52 19.61 -20.28 -8.03
N GLN A 53 19.54 -21.04 -6.94
CA GLN A 53 18.34 -21.68 -6.41
C GLN A 53 17.99 -21.11 -5.03
N GLY A 54 16.69 -21.02 -4.74
CA GLY A 54 16.17 -20.59 -3.43
C GLY A 54 15.98 -19.08 -3.28
N ALA A 55 16.23 -18.26 -4.32
CA ALA A 55 16.06 -16.80 -4.24
C ALA A 55 14.57 -16.43 -4.37
N PRO A 56 13.92 -15.91 -3.32
CA PRO A 56 12.53 -15.49 -3.42
C PRO A 56 12.43 -14.16 -4.16
N GLY A 57 11.29 -13.91 -4.82
CA GLY A 57 11.03 -12.61 -5.46
C GLY A 57 10.95 -11.46 -4.45
N SER A 58 10.46 -11.73 -3.23
CA SER A 58 10.46 -10.79 -2.12
C SER A 58 10.77 -11.45 -0.77
N ALA A 59 11.28 -10.67 0.20
CA ALA A 59 11.60 -11.15 1.55
C ALA A 59 11.38 -10.05 2.61
N GLN A 60 11.07 -10.45 3.84
CA GLN A 60 10.84 -9.53 4.95
C GLN A 60 12.17 -9.02 5.57
N PRO A 61 12.19 -7.82 6.17
CA PRO A 61 13.37 -7.32 6.85
C PRO A 61 13.73 -8.22 8.05
N GLY A 62 14.97 -8.68 8.14
CA GLY A 62 15.45 -9.59 9.19
C GLY A 62 15.25 -11.08 8.90
N GLU A 63 14.56 -11.44 7.82
CA GLU A 63 14.42 -12.83 7.36
C GLU A 63 15.78 -13.44 7.03
N GLN A 64 15.97 -14.73 7.33
CA GLN A 64 17.18 -15.47 6.96
C GLN A 64 16.93 -16.23 5.67
N LEU A 65 17.71 -15.92 4.64
CA LEU A 65 17.63 -16.60 3.34
C LEU A 65 18.78 -17.59 3.20
N GLN A 66 18.48 -18.77 2.66
CA GLN A 66 19.45 -19.78 2.29
C GLN A 66 19.35 -20.06 0.79
N LEU A 67 20.40 -19.71 0.05
CA LEU A 67 20.47 -19.80 -1.39
C LEU A 67 21.57 -20.79 -1.77
N ASN A 68 21.40 -21.50 -2.88
CA ASN A 68 22.43 -22.37 -3.42
C ASN A 68 22.77 -21.96 -4.85
N CYS A 69 24.05 -21.85 -5.15
CA CYS A 69 24.54 -21.60 -6.49
C CYS A 69 25.32 -22.81 -6.99
N SER A 70 24.93 -23.38 -8.13
CA SER A 70 25.52 -24.60 -8.68
C SER A 70 26.00 -24.42 -10.13
N THR A 71 27.02 -25.17 -10.52
CA THR A 71 27.59 -25.17 -11.87
C THR A 71 27.36 -26.50 -12.57
N ALA A 72 27.34 -26.49 -13.90
CA ALA A 72 27.44 -27.72 -14.68
C ALA A 72 28.83 -28.38 -14.52
N PRO A 73 28.96 -29.70 -14.74
CA PRO A 73 30.24 -30.39 -14.62
C PRO A 73 31.34 -29.82 -15.54
N ALA A 74 32.52 -29.53 -14.97
CA ALA A 74 33.66 -28.96 -15.66
C ALA A 74 34.99 -29.53 -15.17
N ALA A 75 36.08 -29.27 -15.90
CA ALA A 75 37.43 -29.68 -15.51
C ALA A 75 38.44 -28.59 -15.91
N PRO A 76 39.17 -27.95 -14.97
CA PRO A 76 39.03 -28.06 -13.52
C PRO A 76 37.67 -27.57 -13.01
N PRO A 77 37.22 -28.05 -11.83
CA PRO A 77 36.02 -27.52 -11.18
C PRO A 77 36.17 -26.02 -10.90
N ALA A 78 35.08 -25.28 -11.00
CA ALA A 78 35.08 -23.84 -10.74
C ALA A 78 35.02 -23.56 -9.23
N SER A 79 35.66 -22.49 -8.77
CA SER A 79 35.46 -21.90 -7.45
C SER A 79 34.32 -20.89 -7.50
N LEU A 80 33.33 -21.02 -6.62
CA LEU A 80 32.19 -20.10 -6.55
C LEU A 80 32.36 -19.06 -5.44
N LEU A 81 32.02 -17.81 -5.76
CA LEU A 81 32.00 -16.69 -4.83
C LEU A 81 30.68 -15.93 -4.94
N TRP A 82 30.12 -15.57 -3.79
CA TRP A 82 28.92 -14.75 -3.69
C TRP A 82 29.27 -13.28 -3.47
N TYR A 83 28.49 -12.42 -4.11
CA TYR A 83 28.50 -10.98 -3.90
C TYR A 83 27.11 -10.53 -3.49
N ILE A 84 27.04 -9.74 -2.42
CA ILE A 84 25.83 -9.10 -1.93
C ILE A 84 26.00 -7.60 -2.16
N ASP A 85 25.13 -7.02 -2.98
CA ASP A 85 25.18 -5.59 -3.35
C ASP A 85 26.55 -5.17 -3.92
N GLY A 86 27.16 -6.05 -4.71
CA GLY A 86 28.48 -5.84 -5.32
C GLY A 86 29.67 -6.01 -4.36
N GLN A 87 29.43 -6.27 -3.07
CA GLN A 87 30.47 -6.60 -2.11
C GLN A 87 30.62 -8.12 -1.99
N PRO A 88 31.84 -8.67 -2.06
CA PRO A 88 32.03 -10.09 -1.84
C PRO A 88 31.58 -10.45 -0.43
N GLU A 89 30.97 -11.62 -0.29
CA GLU A 89 30.71 -12.22 1.02
C GLU A 89 32.04 -12.24 1.80
N LYS A 90 32.07 -11.66 3.00
CA LYS A 90 33.30 -11.53 3.80
C LYS A 90 33.89 -12.92 4.04
N VAL A 91 35.03 -13.20 3.41
CA VAL A 91 35.92 -14.31 3.77
C VAL A 91 36.51 -13.94 5.13
N LEU A 92 36.34 -14.80 6.15
CA LEU A 92 36.79 -14.48 7.50
C LEU A 92 38.31 -14.21 7.50
N ASP A 93 38.66 -13.06 8.07
CA ASP A 93 40.01 -12.53 8.22
C ASP A 93 40.80 -13.34 9.26
N TRP A 94 42.12 -13.46 9.08
CA TRP A 94 43.07 -14.35 9.77
C TRP A 94 43.26 -14.10 11.29
N LEU A 95 42.40 -13.30 11.93
CA LEU A 95 42.52 -12.87 13.33
C LEU A 95 41.44 -13.44 14.28
N THR A 96 40.45 -14.17 13.77
CA THR A 96 39.42 -14.81 14.62
C THR A 96 39.28 -16.29 14.26
N MET A 97 39.88 -17.15 15.08
CA MET A 97 39.74 -18.61 15.01
C MET A 97 38.29 -19.05 15.31
N THR A 98 37.41 -18.96 14.31
CA THR A 98 36.14 -19.70 14.26
C THR A 98 35.96 -20.33 12.87
N GLU A 99 35.36 -21.51 12.86
CA GLU A 99 35.56 -22.53 11.83
C GLU A 99 35.22 -22.14 10.38
N SER A 100 36.16 -22.49 9.50
CA SER A 100 36.27 -22.18 8.06
C SER A 100 35.38 -23.03 7.14
N TRP A 101 34.55 -23.93 7.67
CA TRP A 101 33.84 -24.96 6.86
C TRP A 101 32.64 -24.45 6.06
N LEU A 102 32.11 -23.24 6.32
CA LEU A 102 30.89 -22.74 5.66
C LEU A 102 31.15 -21.98 4.33
N TYR A 103 32.42 -21.74 3.98
CA TYR A 103 32.80 -20.85 2.87
C TYR A 103 33.53 -21.56 1.71
N HIS A 104 33.65 -22.89 1.76
CA HIS A 104 34.31 -23.67 0.72
C HIS A 104 33.33 -23.99 -0.41
N THR A 105 33.82 -23.91 -1.64
CA THR A 105 33.11 -24.47 -2.79
C THR A 105 33.11 -25.99 -2.67
N GLU A 106 31.93 -26.58 -2.59
CA GLU A 106 31.78 -28.03 -2.63
C GLU A 106 31.86 -28.52 -4.07
N VAL A 107 32.42 -29.71 -4.26
CA VAL A 107 32.71 -30.27 -5.58
C VAL A 107 32.26 -31.72 -5.61
N SER A 108 31.56 -32.10 -6.68
CA SER A 108 31.10 -33.46 -6.88
C SER A 108 32.28 -34.43 -7.06
N PRO A 109 32.03 -35.74 -6.84
CA PRO A 109 32.84 -36.77 -7.45
C PRO A 109 32.94 -36.55 -8.97
N PRO A 110 34.03 -37.01 -9.60
CA PRO A 110 34.15 -36.95 -11.05
C PRO A 110 33.11 -37.86 -11.70
N ASN A 111 32.47 -37.39 -12.78
CA ASN A 111 31.63 -38.24 -13.62
C ASN A 111 32.47 -39.17 -14.51
N GLU A 112 31.82 -39.93 -15.40
CA GLU A 112 32.49 -40.85 -16.36
C GLU A 112 33.54 -40.16 -17.24
N PHE A 113 33.43 -38.84 -17.43
CA PHE A 113 34.34 -38.01 -18.21
C PHE A 113 35.37 -37.25 -17.36
N GLY A 114 35.42 -37.50 -16.05
CA GLY A 114 36.32 -36.81 -15.13
C GLY A 114 35.90 -35.37 -14.78
N LEU A 115 34.71 -34.94 -15.20
CA LEU A 115 34.17 -33.60 -14.94
C LEU A 115 33.51 -33.55 -13.57
N ARG A 116 33.59 -32.40 -12.93
CA ARG A 116 33.06 -32.18 -11.59
C ARG A 116 32.18 -30.94 -11.56
N ALA A 117 31.01 -31.06 -10.95
CA ALA A 117 30.14 -29.93 -10.67
C ALA A 117 30.54 -29.29 -9.35
N SER A 118 30.47 -27.96 -9.28
CA SER A 118 30.74 -27.21 -8.07
C SER A 118 29.49 -26.49 -7.59
N TRP A 119 29.29 -26.37 -6.27
CA TRP A 119 28.21 -25.55 -5.69
C TRP A 119 28.64 -24.84 -4.41
N ARG A 120 27.91 -23.78 -4.05
CA ARG A 120 28.13 -23.01 -2.82
C ARG A 120 26.84 -22.45 -2.27
N THR A 121 26.60 -22.71 -0.98
CA THR A 121 25.46 -22.19 -0.24
C THR A 121 25.77 -20.81 0.33
N LEU A 122 24.84 -19.86 0.17
CA LEU A 122 24.86 -18.54 0.81
C LEU A 122 23.80 -18.51 1.90
N ARG A 123 24.18 -18.12 3.11
CA ARG A 123 23.24 -17.81 4.20
C ARG A 123 23.42 -16.35 4.59
N PHE A 124 22.42 -15.52 4.33
CA PHE A 124 22.48 -14.11 4.72
C PHE A 124 21.16 -13.64 5.32
N ARG A 125 21.26 -12.69 6.24
CA ARG A 125 20.10 -12.06 6.88
C ARG A 125 19.74 -10.79 6.13
N VAL A 126 18.48 -10.67 5.71
CA VAL A 126 17.97 -9.48 5.03
C VAL A 126 18.13 -8.26 5.94
N PRO A 127 18.78 -7.17 5.51
CA PRO A 127 19.01 -6.00 6.35
C PRO A 127 17.71 -5.37 6.88
N SER A 128 17.65 -5.09 8.19
CA SER A 128 16.43 -4.62 8.87
C SER A 128 16.26 -3.09 8.93
N ALA A 129 17.34 -2.31 8.76
CA ALA A 129 17.33 -0.87 9.01
C ALA A 129 17.76 -0.06 7.77
N ASN A 130 16.92 0.91 7.34
CA ASN A 130 17.18 1.89 6.28
C ASN A 130 17.82 1.34 4.98
N ALA A 131 17.68 0.05 4.74
CA ALA A 131 18.32 -0.63 3.64
C ALA A 131 17.43 -0.57 2.41
N ARG A 132 18.09 -0.66 1.26
CA ARG A 132 17.56 -0.50 -0.10
C ARG A 132 16.25 -1.27 -0.32
N SER A 133 15.44 -0.85 -1.29
CA SER A 133 14.20 -1.56 -1.66
C SER A 133 14.43 -2.98 -2.20
N GLN A 134 15.67 -3.32 -2.51
CA GLN A 134 16.06 -4.60 -3.07
C GLN A 134 17.51 -4.92 -2.66
N VAL A 135 17.83 -6.21 -2.62
CA VAL A 135 19.19 -6.74 -2.50
C VAL A 135 19.57 -7.36 -3.82
N SER A 136 20.72 -6.99 -4.36
CA SER A 136 21.31 -7.63 -5.54
C SER A 136 22.28 -8.71 -5.11
N LEU A 137 22.10 -9.91 -5.63
CA LEU A 137 22.94 -11.07 -5.37
C LEU A 137 23.61 -11.47 -6.67
N ARG A 138 24.91 -11.73 -6.63
CA ARG A 138 25.66 -12.24 -7.76
C ARG A 138 26.48 -13.43 -7.34
N CYS A 139 26.39 -14.51 -8.09
CA CYS A 139 27.22 -15.69 -7.93
C CYS A 139 28.20 -15.77 -9.10
N GLU A 140 29.50 -15.77 -8.81
CA GLU A 140 30.55 -15.87 -9.81
C GLU A 140 31.30 -17.21 -9.68
N ALA A 141 31.36 -17.95 -10.78
CA ALA A 141 32.06 -19.22 -10.89
C ALA A 141 33.33 -19.04 -11.75
N THR A 142 34.50 -19.29 -11.17
CA THR A 142 35.80 -19.06 -11.83
C THR A 142 36.60 -20.36 -11.94
N GLN A 143 37.06 -20.71 -13.14
CA GLN A 143 37.97 -21.82 -13.37
C GLN A 143 39.43 -21.35 -13.37
N PRO A 144 40.36 -22.08 -12.72
CA PRO A 144 41.78 -21.73 -12.63
C PRO A 144 42.56 -22.02 -13.93
N THR A 145 42.03 -21.59 -15.07
CA THR A 145 42.73 -21.63 -16.37
C THR A 145 43.67 -20.42 -16.51
N ARG A 146 44.49 -20.39 -17.56
CA ARG A 146 45.30 -19.21 -17.93
C ARG A 146 44.93 -18.77 -19.36
N PRO A 147 44.21 -17.64 -19.54
CA PRO A 147 43.63 -16.76 -18.52
C PRO A 147 42.51 -17.46 -17.71
N PRO A 148 42.17 -16.97 -16.51
CA PRO A 148 41.04 -17.48 -15.74
C PRO A 148 39.74 -17.31 -16.54
N TYR A 149 38.89 -18.32 -16.50
CA TYR A 149 37.61 -18.32 -17.21
C TYR A 149 36.49 -18.27 -16.18
N SER A 150 35.67 -17.21 -16.20
CA SER A 150 34.57 -17.03 -15.26
C SER A 150 33.22 -16.85 -15.95
N ARG A 151 32.17 -17.26 -15.24
CA ARG A 151 30.76 -17.05 -15.57
C ARG A 151 30.01 -16.63 -14.32
N ALA A 152 28.95 -15.85 -14.47
CA ALA A 152 28.21 -15.34 -13.32
C ALA A 152 26.71 -15.30 -13.58
N SER A 153 25.95 -15.37 -12.49
CA SER A 153 24.50 -15.20 -12.50
C SER A 153 24.08 -14.24 -11.41
N ASP A 154 23.06 -13.45 -11.72
CA ASP A 154 22.50 -12.44 -10.84
C ASP A 154 21.08 -12.83 -10.39
N ALA A 155 20.74 -12.46 -9.15
CA ALA A 155 19.40 -12.58 -8.59
C ALA A 155 19.07 -11.32 -7.78
N THR A 156 17.83 -10.87 -7.86
CA THR A 156 17.36 -9.70 -7.10
C THR A 156 16.24 -10.11 -6.16
N VAL A 157 16.38 -9.78 -4.88
CA VAL A 157 15.34 -10.01 -3.87
C VAL A 157 14.77 -8.67 -3.46
N VAL A 158 13.47 -8.46 -3.67
CA VAL A 158 12.78 -7.24 -3.23
C VAL A 158 12.59 -7.30 -1.72
N ILE A 159 12.97 -6.25 -0.99
CA ILE A 159 12.72 -6.21 0.46
C ILE A 159 11.32 -5.66 0.67
N ASP A 160 10.45 -6.48 1.24
CA ASP A 160 9.11 -6.06 1.63
C ASP A 160 9.25 -4.98 2.70
N ARG A 161 8.88 -3.74 2.34
CA ARG A 161 8.81 -2.69 3.34
C ARG A 161 7.60 -2.97 4.21
N SER A 162 7.77 -2.91 5.53
CA SER A 162 6.63 -2.72 6.43
C SER A 162 5.86 -1.50 5.89
N PRO A 163 4.61 -1.67 5.48
CA PRO A 163 3.95 -0.65 4.71
C PRO A 163 3.73 0.55 5.64
N HIS A 164 4.20 1.73 5.21
CA HIS A 164 4.19 2.88 6.09
C HIS A 164 2.74 3.20 6.47
N LEU A 165 2.45 3.25 7.78
CA LEU A 165 1.10 3.40 8.31
C LEU A 165 0.35 4.59 7.69
N SER A 166 1.07 5.62 7.22
CA SER A 166 0.48 6.78 6.54
C SER A 166 -0.30 6.43 5.28
N MET A 167 0.10 5.37 4.56
CA MET A 167 -0.59 4.91 3.34
C MET A 167 -2.02 4.45 3.64
N PHE A 168 -2.24 3.87 4.83
CA PHE A 168 -3.55 3.43 5.29
C PHE A 168 -4.27 4.49 6.12
N THR A 169 -3.57 5.42 6.76
CA THR A 169 -4.25 6.55 7.43
C THR A 169 -4.77 7.59 6.43
N ALA A 170 -4.18 7.66 5.23
CA ALA A 170 -4.58 8.58 4.16
C ALA A 170 -5.94 8.22 3.51
N SER A 171 -6.45 7.01 3.68
CA SER A 171 -7.82 6.66 3.23
C SER A 171 -8.89 6.99 4.29
N VAL A 172 -8.48 7.19 5.54
CA VAL A 172 -9.37 7.31 6.70
C VAL A 172 -9.69 8.78 7.04
N TRP A 173 -8.70 9.69 6.97
CA TRP A 173 -8.83 11.14 7.25
C TRP A 173 -9.48 11.54 8.59
N ASN A 174 -9.77 10.59 9.48
CA ASN A 174 -10.53 10.82 10.71
C ASN A 174 -9.88 11.89 11.61
N ASN A 175 -8.56 11.84 11.74
CA ASN A 175 -7.77 12.75 12.57
C ASN A 175 -7.05 13.85 11.78
N SER A 176 -7.45 14.12 10.53
CA SER A 176 -6.81 15.16 9.71
C SER A 176 -7.28 16.56 10.11
N ALA A 177 -6.33 17.48 10.33
CA ALA A 177 -6.61 18.89 10.60
C ALA A 177 -7.30 19.62 9.43
N HIS A 178 -7.20 19.08 8.21
CA HIS A 178 -7.75 19.71 7.00
C HIS A 178 -9.12 19.16 6.60
N ALA A 179 -9.67 18.18 7.31
CA ALA A 179 -10.91 17.53 6.91
C ALA A 179 -12.12 18.48 6.88
N GLY A 180 -12.11 19.55 7.68
CA GLY A 180 -13.17 20.58 7.66
C GLY A 180 -13.33 21.28 6.30
N LYS A 181 -12.28 21.35 5.48
CA LYS A 181 -12.37 21.89 4.11
C LYS A 181 -13.25 21.00 3.22
N VAL A 182 -13.14 19.69 3.36
CA VAL A 182 -13.96 18.71 2.61
C VAL A 182 -15.39 18.69 3.14
N ASP A 183 -15.57 18.83 4.46
CA ASP A 183 -16.89 18.88 5.09
C ASP A 183 -17.72 20.07 4.57
N THR A 184 -17.06 21.18 4.22
CA THR A 184 -17.73 22.37 3.64
C THR A 184 -18.36 22.05 2.28
N ALA A 185 -17.60 21.43 1.37
CA ALA A 185 -18.11 21.02 0.06
C ALA A 185 -19.24 19.98 0.18
N LEU A 186 -19.13 19.06 1.14
CA LEU A 186 -20.20 18.09 1.41
C LEU A 186 -21.46 18.78 1.94
N ASN A 187 -21.33 19.73 2.87
CA ASN A 187 -22.45 20.52 3.38
C ASN A 187 -23.18 21.27 2.25
N GLU A 188 -22.45 21.90 1.33
CA GLU A 188 -23.02 22.59 0.17
C GLU A 188 -23.76 21.62 -0.75
N THR A 189 -23.18 20.46 -1.03
CA THR A 189 -23.81 19.40 -1.83
C THR A 189 -25.10 18.90 -1.18
N CYS A 190 -25.08 18.63 0.13
CA CYS A 190 -26.27 18.23 0.86
C CYS A 190 -27.36 19.31 0.81
N ARG A 191 -27.01 20.59 0.83
CA ARG A 191 -27.99 21.69 0.67
C ARG A 191 -28.60 21.71 -0.72
N LEU A 192 -27.82 21.40 -1.76
CA LEU A 192 -28.33 21.26 -3.12
C LEU A 192 -29.27 20.06 -3.26
N VAL A 193 -28.98 18.92 -2.64
CA VAL A 193 -29.81 17.69 -2.70
C VAL A 193 -31.08 17.83 -1.86
N THR A 194 -31.01 18.47 -0.70
CA THR A 194 -32.17 18.63 0.20
C THR A 194 -33.00 19.88 -0.11
N GLY A 195 -32.41 20.84 -0.83
CA GLY A 195 -33.01 22.15 -1.05
C GLY A 195 -32.98 23.05 0.20
N CYS A 196 -32.32 22.65 1.29
CA CYS A 196 -32.21 23.44 2.51
C CYS A 196 -31.40 24.73 2.32
N LEU A 197 -31.70 25.75 3.12
CA LEU A 197 -31.00 27.04 3.09
C LEU A 197 -29.70 26.98 3.91
N LYS A 198 -28.77 27.91 3.68
CA LYS A 198 -27.49 27.98 4.41
C LYS A 198 -27.64 28.01 5.95
N PRO A 199 -28.65 28.69 6.53
CA PRO A 199 -28.86 28.69 7.98
C PRO A 199 -29.37 27.37 8.58
N THR A 200 -29.76 26.39 7.76
CA THR A 200 -30.19 25.08 8.27
C THR A 200 -29.05 24.39 9.04
N PRO A 201 -29.29 23.95 10.29
CA PRO A 201 -28.32 23.20 11.09
C PRO A 201 -27.80 21.95 10.37
N THR A 202 -26.50 21.68 10.49
CA THR A 202 -25.84 20.58 9.76
C THR A 202 -26.29 19.20 10.20
N ASP A 203 -26.61 19.02 11.47
CA ASP A 203 -27.15 17.77 12.02
C ASP A 203 -28.51 17.39 11.37
N LYS A 204 -29.41 18.36 11.20
CA LYS A 204 -30.67 18.17 10.46
C LYS A 204 -30.45 17.96 8.96
N LEU A 205 -29.48 18.67 8.38
CA LEU A 205 -29.13 18.59 6.97
C LEU A 205 -28.75 17.16 6.55
N TYR A 206 -27.90 16.51 7.34
CA TYR A 206 -27.45 15.13 7.07
C TYR A 206 -28.58 14.10 7.17
N LEU A 207 -29.50 14.27 8.12
CA LEU A 207 -30.70 13.43 8.24
C LEU A 207 -31.62 13.58 7.03
N LEU A 208 -31.82 14.81 6.54
CA LEU A 208 -32.64 15.06 5.35
C LEU A 208 -31.98 14.56 4.05
N ALA A 209 -30.66 14.54 4.00
CA ALA A 209 -29.90 14.04 2.86
C ALA A 209 -29.77 12.50 2.85
N GLY A 210 -30.19 11.80 3.90
CA GLY A 210 -30.07 10.34 3.98
C GLY A 210 -28.63 9.84 4.08
N ILE A 211 -27.70 10.69 4.55
CA ILE A 211 -26.29 10.33 4.66
C ILE A 211 -25.73 10.72 6.04
N ALA A 212 -24.89 9.84 6.61
CA ALA A 212 -24.25 10.12 7.88
C ALA A 212 -23.29 11.34 7.79
N PRO A 213 -23.15 12.13 8.87
CA PRO A 213 -22.19 13.23 8.93
C PRO A 213 -20.75 12.77 8.61
N PRO A 214 -19.92 13.62 8.00
CA PRO A 214 -18.57 13.25 7.59
C PRO A 214 -17.69 12.72 8.72
N ALA A 215 -17.82 13.25 9.94
CA ALA A 215 -17.09 12.76 11.11
C ALA A 215 -17.42 11.28 11.39
N VAL A 216 -18.70 10.91 11.42
CA VAL A 216 -19.16 9.53 11.62
C VAL A 216 -18.68 8.61 10.48
N ARG A 217 -18.71 9.10 9.24
CA ARG A 217 -18.21 8.34 8.08
C ARG A 217 -16.71 8.06 8.16
N ARG A 218 -15.92 9.05 8.60
CA ARG A 218 -14.47 8.90 8.78
C ARG A 218 -14.12 7.96 9.94
N GLN A 219 -14.86 8.04 11.06
CA GLN A 219 -14.74 7.07 12.16
C GLN A 219 -15.06 5.65 11.70
N ALA A 220 -16.14 5.45 10.94
CA ALA A 220 -16.49 4.13 10.41
C ALA A 220 -15.43 3.58 9.43
N ALA A 221 -14.82 4.44 8.61
CA ALA A 221 -13.70 4.05 7.77
C ALA A 221 -12.46 3.66 8.60
N ALA A 222 -12.18 4.40 9.68
CA ALA A 222 -11.10 4.09 10.62
C ALA A 222 -11.30 2.73 11.30
N ALA A 223 -12.50 2.49 11.81
CA ALA A 223 -12.89 1.21 12.40
C ALA A 223 -12.80 0.06 11.39
N LYS A 224 -13.18 0.28 10.13
CA LYS A 224 -13.03 -0.72 9.06
C LYS A 224 -11.57 -1.11 8.84
N GLU A 225 -10.66 -0.14 8.73
CA GLU A 225 -9.23 -0.43 8.55
C GLU A 225 -8.63 -1.09 9.79
N ARG A 226 -9.06 -0.69 11.00
CA ARG A 226 -8.69 -1.35 12.27
C ARG A 226 -9.13 -2.82 12.27
N TRP A 227 -10.35 -3.10 11.85
CA TRP A 227 -10.87 -4.46 11.77
C TRP A 227 -10.06 -5.32 10.79
N LYS A 228 -9.73 -4.80 9.60
CA LYS A 228 -8.94 -5.55 8.61
C LYS A 228 -7.53 -5.85 9.12
N GLN A 229 -6.89 -4.89 9.81
CA GLN A 229 -5.59 -5.10 10.45
C GLN A 229 -5.60 -6.30 11.43
N LEU A 230 -6.73 -6.59 12.06
CA LEU A 230 -6.82 -7.63 13.08
C LEU A 230 -7.28 -8.98 12.51
N ASN A 231 -8.10 -8.96 11.46
CA ASN A 231 -8.83 -10.14 11.00
C ASN A 231 -8.49 -10.59 9.58
N ASP A 232 -7.93 -9.72 8.73
CA ASP A 232 -7.66 -10.03 7.33
C ASP A 232 -6.17 -10.32 7.11
N LEU A 233 -5.83 -11.61 6.96
CA LEU A 233 -4.48 -12.10 6.68
C LEU A 233 -3.83 -11.50 5.43
N ARG A 234 -4.64 -11.02 4.46
CA ARG A 234 -4.15 -10.39 3.24
C ARG A 234 -3.85 -8.91 3.44
N ASN A 235 -4.30 -8.33 4.54
CA ASN A 235 -4.02 -6.94 4.84
C ASN A 235 -2.52 -6.79 5.17
N PRO A 236 -1.79 -5.88 4.50
CA PRO A 236 -0.38 -5.66 4.80
C PRO A 236 -0.07 -5.20 6.24
N LEU A 237 -1.07 -4.72 6.98
CA LEU A 237 -0.97 -4.39 8.40
C LEU A 237 -1.42 -5.54 9.31
N TYR A 238 -1.73 -6.73 8.79
CA TYR A 238 -2.14 -7.87 9.61
C TYR A 238 -1.07 -8.21 10.65
N GLY A 239 -1.46 -8.26 11.93
CA GLY A 239 -0.53 -8.51 13.04
C GLY A 239 0.47 -7.37 13.31
N HIS A 240 0.35 -6.22 12.65
CA HIS A 240 1.27 -5.09 12.84
C HIS A 240 1.18 -4.53 14.27
N VAL A 241 2.29 -4.58 15.01
CA VAL A 241 2.42 -3.98 16.34
C VAL A 241 2.73 -2.48 16.21
N PRO A 242 1.90 -1.58 16.77
CA PRO A 242 2.16 -0.15 16.69
C PRO A 242 3.45 0.22 17.42
N VAL A 243 4.29 1.04 16.77
CA VAL A 243 5.46 1.64 17.41
C VAL A 243 5.00 2.60 18.53
N GLN A 244 5.75 2.66 19.62
CA GLN A 244 5.46 3.61 20.71
C GLN A 244 5.28 5.04 20.19
N GLN A 245 4.21 5.70 20.65
CA GLN A 245 3.90 7.06 20.25
C GLN A 245 4.96 8.04 20.77
N ARG A 246 5.84 8.52 19.88
CA ARG A 246 6.85 9.54 20.23
C ARG A 246 6.26 10.92 20.49
N LEU A 247 5.17 11.27 19.81
CA LEU A 247 4.54 12.60 19.88
C LEU A 247 3.05 12.46 20.18
N LYS A 248 2.52 13.25 21.13
CA LYS A 248 1.09 13.28 21.48
C LYS A 248 0.17 13.65 20.30
N SER A 249 0.71 14.34 19.29
CA SER A 249 -0.02 14.71 18.07
C SER A 249 -0.20 13.53 17.09
N ARG A 250 0.57 12.45 17.21
CA ARG A 250 0.49 11.28 16.32
C ARG A 250 -0.63 10.35 16.75
N ARG A 251 -1.83 10.59 16.22
CA ARG A 251 -3.04 9.81 16.48
C ARG A 251 -3.34 8.86 15.33
N SER A 252 -2.79 7.64 15.38
CA SER A 252 -3.11 6.59 14.41
C SER A 252 -4.40 5.87 14.77
N PHE A 253 -5.18 5.44 13.77
CA PHE A 253 -6.37 4.63 13.98
C PHE A 253 -6.07 3.33 14.73
N VAL A 254 -4.86 2.77 14.56
CA VAL A 254 -4.40 1.57 15.29
C VAL A 254 -4.39 1.80 16.80
N THR A 255 -4.12 3.02 17.24
CA THR A 255 -4.03 3.39 18.66
C THR A 255 -5.31 4.00 19.21
N THR A 256 -6.14 4.63 18.37
CA THR A 256 -7.31 5.40 18.81
C THR A 256 -8.64 4.70 18.60
N GLU A 257 -8.75 3.80 17.62
CA GLU A 257 -10.02 3.15 17.32
C GLU A 257 -10.23 1.91 18.21
N PRO A 258 -11.42 1.76 18.81
CA PRO A 258 -11.73 0.62 19.66
C PRO A 258 -11.75 -0.68 18.85
N LEU A 259 -11.36 -1.76 19.51
CA LEU A 259 -11.53 -3.12 19.02
C LEU A 259 -13.03 -3.43 19.04
N THR A 260 -13.68 -3.36 17.89
CA THR A 260 -15.10 -3.66 17.75
C THR A 260 -15.29 -4.85 16.82
N ASN A 261 -16.16 -5.77 17.21
CA ASN A 261 -16.56 -6.92 16.39
C ASN A 261 -17.69 -6.55 15.42
N GLU A 262 -18.21 -5.32 15.52
CA GLU A 262 -19.25 -4.81 14.64
C GLU A 262 -18.72 -4.60 13.21
N THR A 263 -19.59 -4.80 12.22
CA THR A 263 -19.24 -4.38 10.86
C THR A 263 -19.15 -2.85 10.78
N ALA A 264 -18.32 -2.33 9.89
CA ALA A 264 -18.20 -0.88 9.67
C ALA A 264 -19.55 -0.19 9.34
N GLN A 265 -20.51 -0.95 8.81
CA GLN A 265 -21.84 -0.43 8.49
C GLN A 265 -22.72 -0.29 9.73
N GLU A 266 -22.71 -1.26 10.64
CA GLU A 266 -23.43 -1.23 11.92
C GLU A 266 -22.86 -0.14 12.81
N PHE A 267 -21.52 -0.10 12.93
CA PHE A 267 -20.81 0.94 13.67
C PHE A 267 -21.20 2.34 13.19
N ARG A 268 -21.23 2.55 11.86
CA ARG A 268 -21.66 3.84 11.27
C ARG A 268 -23.08 4.23 11.67
N LEU A 269 -24.02 3.28 11.61
CA LEU A 269 -25.43 3.58 11.90
C LEU A 269 -25.68 3.77 13.39
N SER A 270 -25.06 2.94 14.23
CA SER A 270 -25.08 3.05 15.70
C SER A 270 -24.53 4.41 16.15
N ARG A 271 -23.35 4.78 15.63
CA ARG A 271 -22.71 6.05 15.95
C ARG A 271 -23.52 7.24 15.45
N TRP A 272 -24.07 7.16 14.24
CA TRP A 272 -24.94 8.22 13.71
C TRP A 272 -26.17 8.42 14.61
N ARG A 273 -26.84 7.35 15.05
CA ARG A 273 -27.98 7.43 15.98
C ARG A 273 -27.61 8.03 17.33
N ALA A 274 -26.43 7.72 17.86
CA ALA A 274 -25.93 8.32 19.10
C ALA A 274 -25.71 9.83 18.93
N ASP A 275 -25.03 10.24 17.85
CA ASP A 275 -24.70 11.64 17.57
C ASP A 275 -25.94 12.52 17.29
N THR A 276 -27.03 11.93 16.77
CA THR A 276 -28.29 12.64 16.50
C THR A 276 -29.39 12.32 17.51
N SER A 277 -29.03 11.85 18.70
CA SER A 277 -30.00 11.43 19.72
C SER A 277 -30.89 12.57 20.23
N HIS A 278 -30.44 13.83 20.17
CA HIS A 278 -31.25 15.02 20.47
C HIS A 278 -32.31 15.31 19.40
N LEU A 279 -32.22 14.70 18.22
CA LEU A 279 -33.16 14.85 17.09
C LEU A 279 -34.07 13.63 16.89
N ARG A 280 -34.27 12.79 17.92
CA ARG A 280 -35.10 11.56 17.84
C ARG A 280 -36.52 11.79 17.31
N GLN A 281 -37.09 12.97 17.48
CA GLN A 281 -38.45 13.32 17.02
C GLN A 281 -38.49 13.92 15.59
N PHE A 282 -37.33 14.09 14.94
CA PHE A 282 -37.21 14.66 13.61
C PHE A 282 -37.32 13.55 12.53
N VAL A 283 -36.20 13.25 11.86
CA VAL A 283 -36.06 12.18 10.87
C VAL A 283 -35.05 11.18 11.44
N GLN A 284 -35.37 9.90 11.35
CA GLN A 284 -34.48 8.85 11.84
C GLN A 284 -33.29 8.67 10.90
N PRO A 285 -32.08 8.41 11.43
CA PRO A 285 -30.91 8.06 10.63
C PRO A 285 -31.14 6.84 9.73
N ALA A 286 -31.06 7.04 8.42
CA ALA A 286 -31.20 5.98 7.41
C ALA A 286 -30.27 6.26 6.22
N LYS A 287 -29.87 5.22 5.48
CA LYS A 287 -29.00 5.34 4.28
C LYS A 287 -29.79 5.68 3.00
N GLU A 288 -30.93 6.33 3.16
CA GLU A 288 -31.88 6.63 2.10
C GLU A 288 -32.55 7.97 2.39
N LEU A 289 -33.15 8.58 1.37
CA LEU A 289 -33.88 9.83 1.54
C LEU A 289 -35.10 9.59 2.44
N PRO A 290 -35.44 10.53 3.34
CA PRO A 290 -36.66 10.42 4.12
C PRO A 290 -37.90 10.51 3.23
N ALA A 291 -39.06 10.17 3.82
CA ALA A 291 -40.35 10.23 3.16
C ALA A 291 -40.56 11.55 2.39
N GLY A 292 -41.16 11.48 1.20
CA GLY A 292 -41.28 12.60 0.28
C GLY A 292 -40.09 12.81 -0.66
N GLY A 293 -39.03 12.00 -0.57
CA GLY A 293 -37.87 12.08 -1.48
C GLY A 293 -38.20 11.77 -2.96
N GLY A 294 -39.32 11.09 -3.23
CA GLY A 294 -39.83 10.82 -4.57
C GLY A 294 -40.77 11.91 -5.13
N GLU A 295 -41.06 12.97 -4.37
CA GLU A 295 -41.90 14.06 -4.83
C GLU A 295 -41.19 14.96 -5.85
N GLU A 296 -41.95 15.78 -6.58
CA GLU A 296 -41.38 16.79 -7.46
C GLU A 296 -40.42 17.71 -6.70
N TRP A 297 -39.29 18.05 -7.32
CA TRP A 297 -38.20 18.83 -6.71
C TRP A 297 -38.67 20.06 -5.92
N SER A 298 -39.62 20.81 -6.47
CA SER A 298 -40.14 22.02 -5.82
C SER A 298 -40.93 21.71 -4.54
N VAL A 299 -41.65 20.59 -4.49
CA VAL A 299 -42.39 20.11 -3.31
C VAL A 299 -41.41 19.57 -2.27
N TRP A 300 -40.45 18.73 -2.69
CA TRP A 300 -39.40 18.18 -1.84
C TRP A 300 -38.58 19.28 -1.13
N LYS A 301 -38.11 20.26 -1.89
CA LYS A 301 -37.39 21.43 -1.37
C LYS A 301 -38.22 22.20 -0.34
N THR A 302 -39.52 22.39 -0.60
CA THR A 302 -40.43 23.08 0.34
C THR A 302 -40.63 22.29 1.61
N LEU A 303 -40.90 21.00 1.49
CA LEU A 303 -41.10 20.08 2.59
C LEU A 303 -39.89 20.07 3.53
N ASN A 304 -38.68 20.01 2.98
CA ASN A 304 -37.45 20.02 3.78
C ASN A 304 -37.18 21.35 4.50
N ARG A 305 -37.55 22.48 3.88
CA ARG A 305 -37.48 23.80 4.54
C ARG A 305 -38.46 23.91 5.70
N LEU A 306 -39.68 23.39 5.54
CA LEU A 306 -40.68 23.31 6.61
C LEU A 306 -40.22 22.38 7.73
N ARG A 307 -39.74 21.17 7.41
CA ARG A 307 -39.16 20.22 8.38
C ARG A 307 -38.06 20.88 9.21
N ALA A 308 -37.07 21.47 8.53
CA ALA A 308 -35.92 22.08 9.19
C ALA A 308 -36.29 23.31 10.04
N GLY A 309 -37.46 23.91 9.81
CA GLY A 309 -37.88 25.17 10.42
C GLY A 309 -37.15 26.39 9.82
N VAL A 310 -36.61 26.26 8.60
CA VAL A 310 -35.82 27.30 7.92
C VAL A 310 -36.31 27.44 6.48
N ALA A 311 -37.15 28.44 6.23
CA ALA A 311 -37.73 28.76 4.92
C ALA A 311 -37.52 30.24 4.55
N ARG A 312 -37.79 30.62 3.29
CA ARG A 312 -37.73 32.02 2.83
C ARG A 312 -38.98 32.80 3.25
N THR A 313 -39.26 32.80 4.55
CA THR A 313 -40.34 33.61 5.12
C THR A 313 -39.96 35.08 5.08
N LYS A 314 -40.95 35.97 5.01
CA LYS A 314 -40.69 37.42 5.01
C LYS A 314 -39.93 37.88 6.23
N ASP A 315 -40.17 37.30 7.41
CA ASP A 315 -39.37 37.57 8.62
C ASP A 315 -37.90 37.21 8.42
N ASN A 316 -37.59 36.02 7.87
CA ASN A 316 -36.21 35.63 7.58
C ASN A 316 -35.59 36.49 6.48
N LEU A 317 -36.33 36.82 5.43
CA LEU A 317 -35.86 37.70 4.35
C LEU A 317 -35.53 39.11 4.87
N ARG A 318 -36.30 39.63 5.83
CA ARG A 318 -35.99 40.88 6.52
C ARG A 318 -34.70 40.78 7.34
N ARG A 319 -34.49 39.69 8.06
CA ARG A 319 -33.27 39.43 8.84
C ARG A 319 -32.03 39.21 7.96
N TRP A 320 -32.21 38.77 6.72
CA TRP A 320 -31.12 38.57 5.75
C TRP A 320 -30.93 39.76 4.80
N ASP A 321 -31.61 40.89 5.06
CA ASP A 321 -31.58 42.09 4.20
C ASP A 321 -31.93 41.82 2.73
N MET A 322 -32.76 40.81 2.48
CA MET A 322 -33.29 40.45 1.17
C MET A 322 -34.72 40.96 0.95
N LEU A 323 -35.33 41.55 1.97
CA LEU A 323 -36.64 42.19 1.88
C LEU A 323 -36.45 43.72 1.81
N PRO A 324 -37.07 44.44 0.86
CA PRO A 324 -37.02 45.91 0.83
C PRO A 324 -37.46 46.55 2.15
N ALA A 325 -36.86 47.67 2.55
CA ALA A 325 -37.15 48.36 3.82
C ALA A 325 -38.64 48.69 4.01
N ASN A 326 -39.33 49.01 2.93
CA ASN A 326 -40.74 49.36 2.88
C ASN A 326 -41.69 48.15 2.71
N ALA A 327 -41.17 46.94 2.56
CA ALA A 327 -41.99 45.76 2.33
C ALA A 327 -42.45 45.12 3.66
N SER A 328 -43.74 44.79 3.72
CA SER A 328 -44.37 44.19 4.91
C SER A 328 -43.91 42.75 5.16
N THR A 329 -43.60 42.43 6.43
CA THR A 329 -43.29 41.09 6.94
C THR A 329 -44.52 40.22 7.22
N LEU A 330 -45.73 40.77 7.02
CA LEU A 330 -46.98 40.08 7.30
C LEU A 330 -47.34 39.07 6.21
N CYS A 331 -47.96 37.96 6.63
CA CYS A 331 -48.61 36.98 5.77
C CYS A 331 -49.94 37.54 5.24
N ARG A 332 -50.52 36.89 4.23
CA ARG A 332 -51.84 37.28 3.68
C ARG A 332 -52.98 37.18 4.69
N CYS A 333 -52.81 36.40 5.75
CA CYS A 333 -53.77 36.32 6.86
C CYS A 333 -53.60 37.45 7.91
N GLY A 334 -52.65 38.37 7.72
CA GLY A 334 -52.41 39.50 8.63
C GLY A 334 -51.41 39.23 9.76
N SER A 335 -51.01 38.00 10.02
CA SER A 335 -50.01 37.64 11.06
C SER A 335 -48.58 37.75 10.54
N LEU A 336 -47.59 37.87 11.44
CA LEU A 336 -46.17 37.86 11.07
C LEU A 336 -45.81 36.53 10.38
N GLN A 337 -45.21 36.59 9.19
CA GLN A 337 -44.81 35.38 8.47
C GLN A 337 -43.50 34.81 9.03
N THR A 338 -43.58 34.04 10.11
CA THR A 338 -42.49 33.23 10.65
C THR A 338 -42.51 31.81 10.08
N THR A 339 -41.49 31.00 10.37
CA THR A 339 -41.43 29.60 9.89
C THR A 339 -42.47 28.72 10.58
N SER A 340 -42.71 28.90 11.88
CA SER A 340 -43.81 28.24 12.61
C SER A 340 -45.18 28.66 12.06
N HIS A 341 -45.34 29.94 11.70
CA HIS A 341 -46.59 30.43 11.14
C HIS A 341 -46.98 29.75 9.82
N LEU A 342 -46.04 29.28 9.00
CA LEU A 342 -46.38 28.59 7.74
C LEU A 342 -47.19 27.31 7.95
N ILE A 343 -47.06 26.69 9.11
CA ILE A 343 -47.77 25.46 9.49
C ILE A 343 -49.12 25.79 10.16
N GLU A 344 -49.18 26.91 10.88
CA GLU A 344 -50.35 27.37 11.65
C GLU A 344 -51.26 28.34 10.88
N CYS A 345 -50.87 28.76 9.66
CA CYS A 345 -51.57 29.79 8.91
C CYS A 345 -53.01 29.37 8.57
N PRO A 346 -54.04 30.19 8.88
CA PRO A 346 -55.44 29.84 8.60
C PRO A 346 -55.76 29.75 7.10
N ASN A 347 -54.94 30.38 6.26
CA ASN A 347 -55.09 30.35 4.80
C ASN A 347 -54.34 29.18 4.14
N ALA A 348 -53.58 28.40 4.91
CA ALA A 348 -52.87 27.21 4.45
C ALA A 348 -53.61 25.93 4.92
N PRO A 349 -53.41 24.78 4.24
CA PRO A 349 -53.92 23.51 4.74
C PRO A 349 -53.37 23.21 6.14
N LYS A 350 -54.20 22.65 7.03
CA LYS A 350 -53.76 22.27 8.38
C LYS A 350 -52.76 21.10 8.31
N CYS A 351 -51.63 21.26 8.98
CA CYS A 351 -50.58 20.25 9.06
C CYS A 351 -49.88 20.34 10.43
N SER A 352 -49.40 19.24 10.97
CA SER A 352 -48.59 19.21 12.18
C SER A 352 -47.11 18.94 11.87
N GLN A 353 -46.24 19.14 12.85
CA GLN A 353 -44.82 18.80 12.70
C GLN A 353 -44.60 17.30 12.43
N GLY A 354 -45.44 16.43 13.02
CA GLY A 354 -45.38 14.98 12.79
C GLY A 354 -45.78 14.58 11.38
N ASP A 355 -46.75 15.28 10.79
CA ASP A 355 -47.18 15.10 9.40
C ASP A 355 -46.04 15.44 8.43
N LEU A 356 -45.32 16.54 8.70
CA LEU A 356 -44.15 16.93 7.92
C LEU A 356 -43.06 15.85 7.96
N MET A 357 -42.77 15.24 9.12
CA MET A 357 -41.76 14.18 9.21
C MET A 357 -42.16 12.95 8.39
N LYS A 358 -43.44 12.57 8.42
CA LYS A 358 -43.97 11.42 7.66
C LYS A 358 -44.22 11.70 6.17
N ALA A 359 -44.18 12.97 5.74
CA ALA A 359 -44.55 13.41 4.39
C ALA A 359 -45.89 12.87 3.90
N ASN A 360 -46.91 12.89 4.78
CA ASN A 360 -48.26 12.46 4.38
C ASN A 360 -48.93 13.47 3.43
N ASP A 361 -50.13 13.13 2.94
CA ASP A 361 -50.88 13.97 2.00
C ASP A 361 -51.18 15.39 2.52
N LEU A 362 -51.26 15.58 3.83
CA LEU A 362 -51.41 16.91 4.44
C LEU A 362 -50.12 17.72 4.28
N ALA A 363 -48.98 17.13 4.62
CA ALA A 363 -47.67 17.75 4.45
C ALA A 363 -47.37 18.08 2.98
N ILE A 364 -47.72 17.18 2.05
CA ILE A 364 -47.54 17.40 0.61
C ILE A 364 -48.43 18.57 0.14
N ARG A 365 -49.68 18.66 0.59
CA ARG A 365 -50.58 19.79 0.26
C ARG A 365 -50.06 21.12 0.78
N VAL A 366 -49.56 21.17 2.01
CA VAL A 366 -48.94 22.38 2.59
C VAL A 366 -47.67 22.77 1.83
N ALA A 367 -46.82 21.79 1.52
CA ALA A 367 -45.63 22.03 0.71
C ALA A 367 -46.00 22.57 -0.68
N LYS A 368 -47.05 22.04 -1.32
CA LYS A 368 -47.58 22.53 -2.60
C LYS A 368 -48.10 23.97 -2.51
N HIS A 369 -48.79 24.32 -1.41
CA HIS A 369 -49.28 25.68 -1.16
C HIS A 369 -48.13 26.70 -1.06
N TRP A 370 -47.05 26.33 -0.36
CA TRP A 370 -45.92 27.22 -0.10
C TRP A 370 -44.77 27.16 -1.13
N ARG A 371 -44.93 26.48 -2.28
CA ARG A 371 -43.87 26.29 -3.31
C ARG A 371 -43.13 27.56 -3.73
N LYS A 372 -43.82 28.70 -3.77
CA LYS A 372 -43.24 30.01 -4.17
C LYS A 372 -42.45 30.69 -3.06
N LEU A 373 -42.74 30.36 -1.80
CA LEU A 373 -42.10 30.90 -0.60
C LEU A 373 -41.01 29.98 -0.04
N ALA A 374 -40.87 28.80 -0.64
CA ALA A 374 -39.93 27.78 -0.25
C ALA A 374 -38.50 28.13 -0.60
#